data_AF-A0A933DQZ7-F1
#
_entry.id   AF-A0A933DQZ7-F1
#
_cell.length_a   1.000
_cell.length_b   1.000
_cell.length_c   1.000
_cell.angle_alpha   90.00
_cell.angle_beta   90.00
_cell.angle_gamma   90.00
#
_symmetry.space_group_name_H-M   'P 1'
#
loop_
_entity.id
_entity.type
_entity.pdbx_description
1 polymer ?
#
loop_
_entity_poly.entity_id
_entity_poly.type
_entity_poly.pdbx_seq_one_letter_code
_entity_poly.pdbx_strand_id
1 'polypeptide(L)'
;MKERSQFRLLGERRFGPFFGVQFLGAMNDNVFKQALVILLAYQSASFTSMSSDTLQNLAQALFILPFFLFSATAGQLADKYEK
;
A
#
# COMPACT_ATOMS: atom_id res chain seq x y z
N MET A 1 -18.43 33.40 0.55
CA MET A 1 -17.56 32.40 -0.12
C MET A 1 -18.21 31.04 0.08
N LYS A 2 -18.56 30.31 -0.98
CA LYS A 2 -19.22 29.00 -0.87
C LYS A 2 -18.14 27.99 -0.46
N GLU A 3 -18.21 27.47 0.76
CA GLU A 3 -17.28 26.45 1.24
C GLU A 3 -17.28 25.26 0.28
N ARG A 4 -16.17 25.05 -0.43
CA ARG A 4 -16.00 23.91 -1.32
C ARG A 4 -15.70 22.69 -0.45
N SER A 5 -16.76 22.00 0.00
CA SER A 5 -16.64 20.74 0.72
C SER A 5 -15.85 19.73 -0.13
N GLN A 6 -14.74 19.22 0.41
CA GLN A 6 -13.83 18.26 -0.24
C GLN A 6 -14.56 16.95 -0.61
N PHE A 7 -15.62 16.62 0.14
CA PHE A 7 -16.48 15.46 -0.10
C PHE A 7 -17.31 15.56 -1.39
N ARG A 8 -17.40 16.74 -2.02
CA ARG A 8 -18.09 16.89 -3.30
C ARG A 8 -17.45 16.06 -4.41
N LEU A 9 -16.13 15.83 -4.36
CA LEU A 9 -15.41 15.00 -5.32
C LEU A 9 -15.82 13.53 -5.23
N LEU A 10 -16.14 13.02 -4.03
CA LEU A 10 -16.58 11.63 -3.85
C LEU A 10 -17.93 11.34 -4.52
N GLY A 11 -18.75 12.36 -4.74
CA GLY A 11 -20.01 12.24 -5.48
C GLY A 11 -19.86 12.25 -7.01
N GLU A 12 -18.66 12.53 -7.54
CA GLU A 12 -18.42 12.55 -8.98
C GLU A 12 -18.30 11.14 -9.55
N ARG A 13 -18.96 10.90 -10.70
CA ARG A 13 -19.05 9.56 -11.32
C ARG A 13 -17.71 8.95 -11.71
N ARG A 14 -16.68 9.77 -11.96
CA ARG A 14 -15.31 9.29 -12.26
C ARG A 14 -14.43 9.18 -11.01
N PHE A 15 -14.59 10.07 -10.04
CA PHE A 15 -13.69 10.14 -8.89
C PHE A 15 -14.11 9.19 -7.77
N GLY A 16 -15.40 9.06 -7.46
CA GLY A 16 -15.88 8.18 -6.39
C GLY A 16 -15.42 6.72 -6.55
N PRO A 17 -15.67 6.07 -7.71
CA PRO A 17 -15.20 4.70 -7.95
C PRO A 17 -13.67 4.56 -7.95
N PHE A 18 -12.95 5.51 -8.56
CA PHE A 18 -11.49 5.52 -8.57
C PHE A 18 -10.90 5.65 -7.16
N PHE A 19 -11.45 6.56 -6.37
CA PHE A 19 -11.08 6.75 -4.97
C PHE A 19 -11.36 5.49 -4.16
N GLY A 20 -12.52 4.85 -4.35
CA GLY A 20 -12.86 3.59 -3.66
C GLY A 20 -11.85 2.48 -3.93
N VAL A 21 -11.49 2.25 -5.19
CA VAL A 21 -10.50 1.22 -5.56
C VAL A 21 -9.12 1.55 -5.02
N GLN A 22 -8.68 2.81 -5.13
CA GLN A 22 -7.40 3.28 -4.58
C GLN A 22 -7.35 3.15 -3.05
N PHE A 23 -8.43 3.53 -2.37
CA PHE A 23 -8.56 3.45 -0.91
C PHE A 23 -8.52 1.99 -0.44
N LEU A 24 -9.31 1.11 -1.06
CA LEU A 24 -9.33 -0.31 -0.70
C LEU A 24 -7.98 -0.98 -0.97
N GLY A 25 -7.32 -0.65 -2.09
CA GLY A 25 -5.97 -1.13 -2.38
C GLY A 25 -4.96 -0.69 -1.32
N ALA A 26 -4.89 0.61 -1.05
CA ALA A 26 -3.99 1.14 -0.02
C ALA A 26 -4.30 0.57 1.38
N MET A 27 -5.58 0.39 1.72
CA MET A 27 -5.99 -0.22 2.98
C MET A 27 -5.52 -1.68 3.07
N ASN A 28 -5.76 -2.48 2.03
CA ASN A 28 -5.31 -3.87 1.97
C ASN A 28 -3.80 -3.98 2.16
N ASP A 29 -3.03 -3.18 1.44
CA ASP A 29 -1.56 -3.23 1.48
C ASP A 29 -1.03 -2.86 2.87
N ASN A 30 -1.61 -1.83 3.49
CA ASN A 30 -1.21 -1.43 4.84
C ASN A 30 -1.62 -2.47 5.90
N VAL A 31 -2.85 -3.01 5.83
CA VAL A 31 -3.31 -4.04 6.77
C VAL A 31 -2.44 -5.30 6.65
N PHE A 32 -2.17 -5.75 5.43
CA PHE A 32 -1.34 -6.93 5.19
C PHE A 32 0.08 -6.71 5.70
N LYS A 33 0.70 -5.57 5.37
CA LYS A 33 2.05 -5.21 5.84
C LYS A 33 2.12 -5.21 7.37
N GLN A 34 1.17 -4.56 8.05
CA GLN A 34 1.16 -4.49 9.50
C GLN A 34 0.88 -5.85 10.15
N ALA A 35 -0.06 -6.64 9.61
CA ALA A 35 -0.33 -7.99 10.08
C ALA A 35 0.90 -8.91 9.95
N LEU A 36 1.62 -8.82 8.84
CA LEU A 36 2.85 -9.58 8.61
C LEU A 36 3.97 -9.15 9.57
N VAL A 37 4.13 -7.85 9.82
CA VAL A 37 5.07 -7.34 10.83
C VAL A 37 4.73 -7.86 12.22
N ILE A 38 3.45 -7.83 12.61
CA ILE A 38 2.99 -8.36 13.90
C ILE A 38 3.27 -9.86 14.00
N LEU A 39 2.94 -10.64 12.96
CA LEU A 39 3.23 -12.06 12.90
C LEU A 39 4.72 -12.33 13.03
N LEU A 40 5.57 -11.61 12.30
CA LEU A 40 7.02 -11.71 12.40
C LEU A 40 7.53 -11.33 13.79
N ALA A 41 6.96 -10.31 14.43
CA ALA A 41 7.34 -9.94 15.80
C ALA A 41 7.05 -11.10 16.77
N TYR A 42 5.86 -11.71 16.70
CA TYR A 42 5.50 -12.86 17.52
C TYR A 42 6.34 -14.11 17.20
N GLN A 43 6.63 -14.37 15.92
CA GLN A 43 7.39 -15.54 15.50
C GLN A 43 8.90 -15.36 15.73
N SER A 44 9.42 -14.13 15.70
CA SER A 44 10.83 -13.82 15.95
C SER A 44 11.27 -14.24 17.34
N ALA A 45 10.37 -14.13 18.33
CA ALA A 45 10.58 -14.63 19.68
C ALA A 45 10.81 -16.16 19.74
N SER A 46 10.45 -16.91 18.68
CA SER A 46 10.57 -18.38 18.61
C SER A 46 11.61 -18.90 17.61
N PHE A 47 11.91 -18.18 16.52
CA PHE A 47 12.69 -18.72 15.39
C PHE A 47 14.08 -18.09 15.17
N THR A 48 14.41 -16.93 15.77
CA THR A 48 15.72 -16.29 15.51
C THR A 48 16.20 -15.43 16.68
N SER A 49 17.52 -15.27 16.83
CA SER A 49 18.14 -14.34 17.79
C SER A 49 18.33 -12.92 17.23
N MET A 50 17.90 -12.67 15.99
CA MET A 50 17.92 -11.32 15.40
C MET A 50 16.96 -10.38 16.12
N SER A 51 17.41 -9.14 16.34
CA SER A 51 16.57 -8.07 16.90
C SER A 51 15.29 -7.88 16.08
N SER A 52 14.15 -7.72 16.76
CA SER A 52 12.85 -7.49 16.12
C SER A 52 12.86 -6.26 15.19
N ASP A 53 13.67 -5.24 15.51
CA ASP A 53 13.84 -4.04 14.68
C ASP A 53 14.42 -4.35 13.30
N THR A 54 15.42 -5.23 13.22
CA THR A 54 16.04 -5.59 11.95
C THR A 54 15.08 -6.39 11.08
N LEU A 55 14.33 -7.31 11.70
CA LEU A 55 13.32 -8.11 11.00
C LEU A 55 12.17 -7.24 10.49
N GLN A 56 11.74 -6.25 11.28
CA GLN A 56 10.72 -5.29 10.89
C GLN A 56 11.19 -4.41 9.73
N ASN A 57 12.41 -3.87 9.75
CA ASN A 57 12.95 -3.08 8.65
C ASN A 57 13.11 -3.92 7.37
N LEU A 58 13.56 -5.17 7.50
CA LEU A 58 13.67 -6.09 6.37
C LEU A 58 12.31 -6.42 5.77
N ALA A 59 11.29 -6.66 6.60
CA ALA A 59 9.92 -6.88 6.14
C ALA A 59 9.37 -5.68 5.38
N GLN A 60 9.63 -4.46 5.86
CA GLN A 60 9.24 -3.23 5.16
C GLN A 60 9.95 -3.08 3.81
N ALA A 61 11.27 -3.35 3.77
CA ALA A 61 12.07 -3.29 2.55
C ALA A 61 11.59 -4.33 1.53
N LEU A 62 11.32 -5.57 1.96
CA LEU A 62 10.81 -6.64 1.11
C LEU A 62 9.42 -6.30 0.56
N PHE A 63 8.58 -5.62 1.34
CA PHE A 63 7.24 -5.24 0.92
C PHE A 63 7.25 -4.16 -0.17
N ILE A 64 8.15 -3.18 -0.08
CA ILE A 64 8.23 -2.08 -1.06
C ILE A 64 9.05 -2.45 -2.31
N LEU A 65 9.98 -3.40 -2.20
CA LEU A 65 10.88 -3.81 -3.26
C LEU A 65 10.18 -4.22 -4.58
N PRO A 66 9.13 -5.07 -4.60
CA PRO A 66 8.44 -5.39 -5.85
C PRO A 66 7.78 -4.16 -6.48
N PHE A 67 7.12 -3.31 -5.69
CA PHE A 67 6.55 -2.06 -6.21
C PHE A 67 7.61 -1.15 -6.81
N PHE A 68 8.78 -1.04 -6.16
CA PHE A 68 9.90 -0.27 -6.68
C PHE A 68 10.42 -0.83 -8.02
N LEU A 69 10.72 -2.13 -8.07
CA LEU A 69 11.27 -2.78 -9.27
C LEU A 69 10.30 -2.75 -10.46
N PHE A 70 9.01 -2.93 -10.21
CA PHE A 70 8.01 -2.99 -11.27
C PHE A 70 7.33 -1.64 -11.56
N SER A 71 7.62 -0.57 -10.79
CA SER A 71 6.97 0.74 -10.96
C SER A 71 7.13 1.31 -12.37
N ALA A 72 8.34 1.29 -12.92
CA ALA A 72 8.63 1.83 -14.24
C ALA A 72 7.91 1.05 -15.35
N THR A 73 7.95 -0.28 -15.28
CA THR A 73 7.27 -1.15 -16.25
C THR A 73 5.75 -1.01 -16.17
N ALA A 74 5.19 -0.91 -14.96
CA ALA A 74 3.76 -0.69 -14.76
C ALA A 74 3.32 0.69 -15.26
N GLY A 75 4.16 1.73 -15.08
CA GLY A 75 3.93 3.07 -15.62
C GLY A 75 3.89 3.06 -17.15
N GLN A 76 4.89 2.45 -17.78
CA GLN A 76 4.92 2.28 -19.25
C GLN A 76 3.71 1.50 -19.78
N LEU A 77 3.25 0.48 -19.04
CA LEU A 77 2.06 -0.27 -19.41
C LEU A 77 0.79 0.58 -19.27
N ALA A 78 0.69 1.37 -18.21
CA ALA A 78 -0.44 2.29 -18.00
C ALA A 78 -0.49 3.40 -19.07
N ASP A 79 0.66 3.86 -19.56
CA ASP A 79 0.73 4.87 -20.63
C ASP A 79 0.39 4.29 -22.00
N LYS A 80 0.69 3.00 -22.24
CA LYS A 80 0.43 2.33 -23.52
C LYS A 80 -1.03 1.91 -23.72
N TYR A 81 -1.73 1.60 -22.63
CA TYR A 81 -3.14 1.19 -22.65
C TYR A 81 -3.99 2.29 -22.00
N GLU A 82 -4.53 3.20 -22.83
CA GLU A 82 -5.45 4.26 -22.37
C GLU A 82 -6.69 3.67 -21.66
N LYS A 83 -7.19 4.42 -20.66
CA LYS A 83 -8.38 4.10 -19.84
C LYS A 83 -9.63 4.83 -20.31
#